data_AF-A0A022J422-F1
#
_entry.id   AF-A0A022J422-F1
#
_cell.length_a   1.000
_cell.length_b   1.000
_cell.length_c   1.000
_cell.angle_alpha   90.00
_cell.angle_beta   90.00
_cell.angle_gamma   90.00
#
_symmetry.space_group_name_H-M   'P 1'
#
loop_
_entity.id
_entity.type
_entity.pdbx_description
1 polymer ?
#
loop_
_entity_poly.entity_id
_entity_poly.type
_entity_poly.pdbx_seq_one_letter_code
_entity_poly.pdbx_strand_id
1 'polypeptide(L)'
;MLALSRGEHVNAVWLVLAAACVYSIAYRFYSLFIATKVFELNPRRLTPAHRLADGLDYVPTNKYVLFGHHFAAIAGAGPLVGPILAAQMGFLPGTIWLLVGVVLAGAVQDFLVLFISTRRDGRSLGEMAKQELGSFAGIVVMLGALGVMIIILAVLALVVVKALAHSPWGVFSIAATIPIALFMGVYMRFIRPGRIAEVSIIGFVLMMLAIVYGGQVAADPYWGEFFTLTGTQLTWCLIIYGFIASVLPVWLLLAPRDYLSTFLKIGVILGLAVGIVIALPELKMPAVTHFIDGTGPVFSGSLFPFLFITIACGAISGFHALVSSGTTPKLVDNEADIRVIGYGGMLMESFVGIMAMICATVLDPGVYFAINAPAAVLGTTVESAAEAVRNLGFVVTPEMLTVLAQEVGESSILSRTGGAPTFAIGMAHIISEIFNSRQMMAFWYHFAILFEALFILTAVDAGTRACRFMVQDTVGIVIPAVKSSSSFFGNLLGTAVAVGGWASSSIKV
;
A
#
# COMPACT_ATOMS: atom_id res chain seq x y z
N MET A 1 -6.66 -14.56 27.99
CA MET A 1 -6.59 -15.95 28.50
C MET A 1 -7.86 -16.39 29.23
N LEU A 2 -8.57 -15.53 29.97
CA LEU A 2 -9.84 -15.91 30.63
C LEU A 2 -10.98 -16.27 29.64
N ALA A 3 -11.15 -15.50 28.55
CA ALA A 3 -12.19 -15.74 27.53
C ALA A 3 -12.02 -17.09 26.81
N LEU A 4 -10.80 -17.38 26.33
CA LEU A 4 -10.45 -18.68 25.71
C LEU A 4 -10.61 -19.87 26.69
N SER A 5 -10.29 -19.67 27.98
CA SER A 5 -10.51 -20.67 29.03
C SER A 5 -12.00 -20.93 29.33
N ARG A 6 -12.89 -20.03 28.91
CA ARG A 6 -14.35 -20.13 29.10
C ARG A 6 -15.10 -20.56 27.83
N GLY A 7 -14.38 -20.82 26.74
CA GLY A 7 -14.99 -21.13 25.44
C GLY A 7 -15.62 -19.91 24.74
N GLU A 8 -15.27 -18.68 25.15
CA GLU A 8 -15.77 -17.46 24.51
C GLU A 8 -15.00 -17.20 23.20
N HIS A 9 -15.74 -16.90 22.13
CA HIS A 9 -15.17 -16.51 20.85
C HIS A 9 -14.40 -15.18 20.98
N VAL A 10 -13.19 -15.12 20.41
CA VAL A 10 -12.38 -13.89 20.45
C VAL A 10 -12.95 -12.90 19.44
N ASN A 11 -13.41 -11.77 19.93
CA ASN A 11 -13.92 -10.69 19.08
C ASN A 11 -12.78 -9.97 18.34
N ALA A 12 -13.00 -9.60 17.09
CA ALA A 12 -12.03 -8.82 16.31
C ALA A 12 -11.68 -7.47 16.95
N VAL A 13 -12.56 -6.89 17.78
CA VAL A 13 -12.29 -5.65 18.54
C VAL A 13 -11.05 -5.74 19.40
N TRP A 14 -10.71 -6.92 19.93
CA TRP A 14 -9.48 -7.09 20.71
C TRP A 14 -8.23 -6.78 19.90
N LEU A 15 -8.21 -7.13 18.61
CA LEU A 15 -7.08 -6.84 17.72
C LEU A 15 -7.00 -5.33 17.44
N VAL A 16 -8.14 -4.67 17.20
CA VAL A 16 -8.20 -3.22 16.98
C VAL A 16 -7.69 -2.45 18.20
N LEU A 17 -8.20 -2.79 19.40
CA LEU A 17 -7.81 -2.12 20.64
C LEU A 17 -6.35 -2.40 21.01
N ALA A 18 -5.89 -3.63 20.86
CA ALA A 18 -4.49 -3.98 21.10
C ALA A 18 -3.56 -3.16 20.18
N ALA A 19 -3.88 -3.09 18.89
CA ALA A 19 -3.12 -2.28 17.92
C ALA A 19 -3.12 -0.80 18.29
N ALA A 20 -4.29 -0.21 18.54
CA ALA A 20 -4.41 1.19 18.91
C ALA A 20 -3.62 1.54 20.18
N CYS A 21 -3.68 0.70 21.21
CA CYS A 21 -2.94 0.88 22.46
C CYS A 21 -1.43 0.75 22.24
N VAL A 22 -0.97 -0.33 21.59
CA VAL A 22 0.46 -0.57 21.35
C VAL A 22 1.06 0.55 20.51
N TYR A 23 0.41 0.95 19.41
CA TYR A 23 0.90 2.00 18.54
C TYR A 23 0.89 3.37 19.22
N SER A 24 -0.13 3.67 20.02
CA SER A 24 -0.18 4.93 20.78
C SER A 24 0.94 5.02 21.82
N ILE A 25 1.21 3.94 22.54
CA ILE A 25 2.29 3.85 23.54
C ILE A 25 3.66 3.94 22.83
N ALA A 26 3.86 3.15 21.77
CA ALA A 26 5.10 3.16 20.99
C ALA A 26 5.38 4.55 20.40
N TYR A 27 4.37 5.18 19.79
CA TYR A 27 4.50 6.52 19.26
C TYR A 27 4.77 7.54 20.37
N ARG A 28 4.07 7.47 21.51
CA ARG A 28 4.25 8.45 22.59
C ARG A 28 5.64 8.37 23.23
N PHE A 29 6.11 7.17 23.55
CA PHE A 29 7.31 6.97 24.36
C PHE A 29 8.51 6.53 23.54
N TYR A 30 8.39 5.45 22.76
CA TYR A 30 9.53 4.86 22.07
C TYR A 30 10.01 5.72 20.90
N SER A 31 9.09 6.22 20.05
CA SER A 31 9.48 7.13 18.96
C SER A 31 10.05 8.45 19.47
N LEU A 32 9.60 8.93 20.64
CA LEU A 32 10.15 10.13 21.28
C LEU A 32 11.58 9.87 21.79
N PHE A 33 11.81 8.72 22.42
CA PHE A 33 13.15 8.29 22.84
C PHE A 33 14.11 8.21 21.65
N ILE A 34 13.70 7.55 20.57
CA ILE A 34 14.50 7.45 19.34
C ILE A 34 14.81 8.84 18.78
N ALA A 35 13.80 9.69 18.64
CA ALA A 35 13.95 11.02 18.06
C ALA A 35 14.82 11.98 18.90
N THR A 36 14.75 11.90 20.23
CA THR A 36 15.38 12.89 21.11
C THR A 36 16.65 12.42 21.80
N LYS A 37 16.81 11.12 22.05
CA LYS A 37 17.96 10.55 22.77
C LYS A 37 18.90 9.76 21.88
N VAL A 38 18.41 9.16 20.81
CA VAL A 38 19.25 8.35 19.90
C VAL A 38 19.73 9.18 18.73
N PHE A 39 18.80 9.83 18.00
CA PHE A 39 19.13 10.55 16.77
C PHE A 39 19.20 12.07 16.92
N GLU A 40 18.70 12.60 18.04
CA GLU A 40 18.75 14.03 18.38
C GLU A 40 18.29 14.92 17.21
N LEU A 41 17.02 14.79 16.82
CA LEU A 41 16.42 15.63 15.78
C LEU A 41 16.59 17.11 16.15
N ASN A 42 17.09 17.91 15.20
CA ASN A 42 17.37 19.33 15.44
C ASN A 42 16.45 20.22 14.60
N PRO A 43 15.43 20.86 15.20
CA PRO A 43 14.49 21.70 14.44
C PRO A 43 15.14 22.96 13.84
N ARG A 44 16.38 23.30 14.23
CA ARG A 44 17.14 24.43 13.69
C ARG A 44 18.02 24.04 12.49
N ARG A 45 18.16 22.75 12.19
CA ARG A 45 18.93 22.30 11.03
C ARG A 45 18.12 22.50 9.76
N LEU A 46 18.69 23.25 8.82
CA LEU A 46 18.07 23.48 7.53
C LEU A 46 18.10 22.19 6.68
N THR A 47 16.92 21.70 6.29
CA THR A 47 16.73 20.47 5.52
C THR A 47 17.14 20.67 4.05
N PRO A 48 17.41 19.59 3.29
CA PRO A 48 17.70 19.70 1.87
C PRO A 48 16.55 20.28 1.05
N ALA A 49 15.30 20.11 1.49
CA ALA A 49 14.14 20.72 0.84
C ALA A 49 14.27 22.25 0.72
N HIS A 50 14.93 22.89 1.70
CA HIS A 50 15.25 24.32 1.68
C HIS A 50 16.61 24.62 1.04
N ARG A 51 17.67 23.87 1.39
CA ARG A 51 19.04 24.15 0.91
C ARG A 51 19.24 23.90 -0.59
N LEU A 52 18.56 22.90 -1.14
CA LEU A 52 18.69 22.45 -2.52
C LEU A 52 17.42 22.69 -3.32
N ALA A 53 16.57 23.63 -2.87
CA ALA A 53 15.27 23.90 -3.46
C ALA A 53 15.37 24.19 -4.97
N ASP A 54 14.80 23.30 -5.78
CA ASP A 54 14.82 23.38 -7.25
C ASP A 54 13.42 23.60 -7.85
N GLY A 55 12.38 23.58 -7.01
CA GLY A 55 10.99 23.73 -7.44
C GLY A 55 10.43 22.53 -8.22
N LEU A 56 11.20 21.44 -8.34
CA LEU A 56 10.88 20.23 -9.07
C LEU A 56 10.81 19.01 -8.14
N ASP A 57 11.93 18.66 -7.50
CA ASP A 57 12.09 17.50 -6.63
C ASP A 57 12.39 17.90 -5.18
N TYR A 58 13.13 18.99 -4.96
CA TYR A 58 13.39 19.56 -3.64
C TYR A 58 12.45 20.73 -3.39
N VAL A 59 11.42 20.48 -2.58
CA VAL A 59 10.38 21.47 -2.27
C VAL A 59 9.91 21.32 -0.82
N PRO A 60 10.04 22.35 0.02
CA PRO A 60 9.56 22.29 1.40
C PRO A 60 8.05 22.08 1.39
N THR A 61 7.60 21.00 2.04
CA THR A 61 6.22 20.56 2.03
C THR A 61 5.70 20.45 3.45
N ASN A 62 4.47 20.93 3.68
CA ASN A 62 3.87 20.85 5.01
C ASN A 62 3.81 19.41 5.52
N LYS A 63 4.13 19.21 6.80
CA LYS A 63 4.21 17.89 7.43
C LYS A 63 2.99 16.99 7.26
N TYR A 64 1.77 17.53 7.19
CA TYR A 64 0.56 16.71 7.02
C TYR A 64 0.39 16.24 5.58
N VAL A 65 0.73 17.11 4.62
CA VAL A 65 0.75 16.75 3.19
C VAL A 65 1.87 15.74 2.93
N LEU A 66 3.05 15.96 3.52
CA LEU A 66 4.18 15.05 3.39
C LEU A 66 3.94 13.73 4.12
N PHE A 67 3.29 13.74 5.29
CA PHE A 67 2.85 12.52 5.96
C PHE A 67 1.93 11.71 5.05
N GLY A 68 0.92 12.35 4.44
CA GLY A 68 0.05 11.66 3.49
C GLY A 68 0.79 11.16 2.25
N HIS A 69 1.67 11.99 1.67
CA HIS A 69 2.51 11.56 0.56
C HIS A 69 3.35 10.33 0.91
N HIS A 70 4.06 10.38 2.04
CA HIS A 70 4.90 9.30 2.51
C HIS A 70 4.09 8.04 2.80
N PHE A 71 3.04 8.15 3.62
CA PHE A 71 2.12 7.06 3.94
C PHE A 71 1.53 6.41 2.70
N ALA A 72 1.01 7.20 1.75
CA ALA A 72 0.42 6.66 0.54
C ALA A 72 1.47 6.00 -0.38
N ALA A 73 2.71 6.49 -0.38
CA ALA A 73 3.81 5.87 -1.10
C ALA A 73 4.23 4.53 -0.47
N ILE A 74 4.31 4.43 0.85
CA ILE A 74 4.75 3.20 1.54
C ILE A 74 3.64 2.15 1.67
N ALA A 75 2.40 2.58 1.88
CA ALA A 75 1.22 1.73 1.99
C ALA A 75 0.67 1.38 0.59
N GLY A 76 1.36 0.48 -0.09
CA GLY A 76 0.93 -0.16 -1.34
C GLY A 76 0.05 -1.40 -1.10
N ALA A 77 0.21 -2.45 -1.93
CA ALA A 77 -0.48 -3.75 -1.75
C ALA A 77 0.02 -4.52 -0.53
N GLY A 78 1.32 -4.47 -0.25
CA GLY A 78 1.98 -5.31 0.75
C GLY A 78 1.29 -5.37 2.12
N PRO A 79 0.91 -4.25 2.76
CA PRO A 79 0.25 -4.29 4.07
C PRO A 79 -1.15 -4.91 4.04
N LEU A 80 -1.81 -5.00 2.88
CA LEU A 80 -3.09 -5.69 2.73
C LEU A 80 -2.87 -7.18 2.45
N VAL A 81 -2.04 -7.49 1.46
CA VAL A 81 -1.84 -8.85 0.95
C VAL A 81 -1.12 -9.75 1.95
N GLY A 82 -0.05 -9.26 2.57
CA GLY A 82 0.80 -10.05 3.47
C GLY A 82 0.05 -10.68 4.65
N PRO A 83 -0.65 -9.87 5.47
CA PRO A 83 -1.45 -10.36 6.59
C PRO A 83 -2.50 -11.38 6.16
N ILE A 84 -3.13 -11.18 5.01
CA ILE A 84 -4.15 -12.08 4.49
C ILE A 84 -3.55 -13.43 4.11
N LEU A 85 -2.43 -13.45 3.38
CA LEU A 85 -1.75 -14.69 3.04
C LEU A 85 -1.23 -15.43 4.28
N ALA A 86 -0.82 -14.68 5.31
CA ALA A 86 -0.36 -15.25 6.57
C ALA A 86 -1.50 -15.81 7.44
N ALA A 87 -2.76 -15.39 7.23
CA ALA A 87 -3.90 -15.85 8.02
C ALA A 87 -4.13 -17.38 7.94
N GLN A 88 -3.60 -18.06 6.92
CA GLN A 88 -3.61 -19.52 6.85
C GLN A 88 -2.95 -20.19 8.06
N MET A 89 -2.01 -19.51 8.74
CA MET A 89 -1.30 -20.00 9.94
C MET A 89 -2.06 -19.68 11.24
N GLY A 90 -3.23 -19.04 11.14
CA GLY A 90 -3.99 -18.49 12.25
C GLY A 90 -3.75 -16.98 12.42
N PHE A 91 -4.61 -16.32 13.21
CA PHE A 91 -4.53 -14.87 13.37
C PHE A 91 -3.39 -14.42 14.30
N LEU A 92 -2.95 -15.27 15.25
CA LEU A 92 -2.08 -14.84 16.34
C LEU A 92 -0.64 -14.54 15.91
N PRO A 93 0.06 -15.40 15.15
CA PRO A 93 1.46 -15.16 14.80
C PRO A 93 1.64 -13.89 13.97
N GLY A 94 0.78 -13.71 12.96
CA GLY A 94 0.81 -12.52 12.10
C GLY A 94 0.46 -11.24 12.86
N THR A 95 -0.52 -11.29 13.77
CA THR A 95 -0.86 -10.15 14.64
C THR A 95 0.31 -9.76 15.53
N ILE A 96 0.96 -10.72 16.21
CA ILE A 96 2.12 -10.43 17.07
C ILE A 96 3.22 -9.76 16.26
N TRP A 97 3.48 -10.25 15.05
CA TRP A 97 4.49 -9.69 14.18
C TRP A 97 4.13 -8.28 13.69
N LEU A 98 2.87 -8.02 13.31
CA LEU A 98 2.39 -6.68 12.99
C LEU A 98 2.55 -5.71 14.16
N LEU A 99 2.35 -6.16 15.40
CA LEU A 99 2.48 -5.29 16.58
C LEU A 99 3.93 -5.07 17.02
N VAL A 100 4.69 -6.14 17.18
CA VAL A 100 6.06 -6.09 17.72
C VAL A 100 7.06 -5.72 16.64
N GLY A 101 6.92 -6.33 15.45
CA GLY A 101 7.81 -6.10 14.31
C GLY A 101 7.77 -4.64 13.84
N VAL A 102 6.59 -4.03 13.73
CA VAL A 102 6.50 -2.61 13.36
C VAL A 102 7.16 -1.70 14.40
N VAL A 103 6.91 -1.93 15.69
CA VAL A 103 7.35 -1.01 16.74
C VAL A 103 8.85 -1.03 16.89
N LEU A 104 9.46 -2.22 16.86
CA LEU A 104 10.88 -2.42 17.14
C LEU A 104 11.75 -2.40 15.90
N ALA A 105 11.23 -2.78 14.74
CA ALA A 105 12.00 -2.89 13.50
C ALA A 105 11.52 -1.92 12.42
N GLY A 106 10.29 -2.10 11.89
CA GLY A 106 9.85 -1.33 10.71
C GLY A 106 9.83 0.17 10.91
N ALA A 107 9.16 0.66 11.95
CA ALA A 107 9.05 2.09 12.20
C ALA A 107 10.39 2.73 12.57
N VAL A 108 11.28 1.96 13.21
CA VAL A 108 12.65 2.38 13.51
C VAL A 108 13.47 2.48 12.23
N GLN A 109 13.40 1.46 11.36
CA GLN A 109 14.11 1.42 10.08
C GLN A 109 13.68 2.58 9.18
N ASP A 110 12.39 2.80 9.03
CA ASP A 110 11.86 3.82 8.13
C ASP A 110 12.24 5.23 8.61
N PHE A 111 12.08 5.50 9.92
CA PHE A 111 12.59 6.71 10.57
C PHE A 111 14.10 6.90 10.36
N LEU A 112 14.89 5.85 10.59
CA LEU A 112 16.35 5.88 10.50
C LEU A 112 16.81 6.21 9.07
N VAL A 113 16.24 5.54 8.07
CA VAL A 113 16.63 5.78 6.67
C VAL A 113 16.23 7.18 6.23
N LEU A 114 15.04 7.65 6.61
CA LEU A 114 14.59 9.01 6.32
C LEU A 114 15.49 10.06 6.97
N PHE A 115 15.86 9.85 8.23
CA PHE A 115 16.77 10.72 8.96
C PHE A 115 18.16 10.79 8.32
N ILE A 116 18.78 9.64 8.04
CA ILE A 116 20.12 9.57 7.46
C ILE A 116 20.11 10.21 6.07
N SER A 117 19.13 9.89 5.23
CA SER A 117 19.03 10.46 3.88
C SER A 117 18.80 11.97 3.94
N THR A 118 17.94 12.47 4.83
CA THR A 118 17.72 13.92 5.01
C THR A 118 19.00 14.66 5.37
N ARG A 119 19.84 14.09 6.24
CA ARG A 119 21.15 14.67 6.59
C ARG A 119 22.20 14.52 5.49
N ARG A 120 22.00 13.61 4.55
CA ARG A 120 22.85 13.37 3.37
C ARG A 120 22.23 13.93 2.09
N ASP A 121 21.52 15.04 2.20
CA ASP A 121 20.97 15.77 1.06
C ASP A 121 19.92 15.00 0.24
N GLY A 122 19.21 14.03 0.81
CA GLY A 122 18.22 13.22 0.09
C GLY A 122 18.84 12.19 -0.87
N ARG A 123 20.04 11.70 -0.54
CA ARG A 123 20.72 10.64 -1.31
C ARG A 123 20.03 9.29 -1.15
N SER A 124 20.02 8.53 -2.24
CA SER A 124 19.52 7.15 -2.29
C SER A 124 20.35 6.20 -1.43
N LEU A 125 19.77 5.05 -1.06
CA LEU A 125 20.48 3.99 -0.33
C LEU A 125 21.79 3.58 -0.99
N GLY A 126 21.82 3.48 -2.32
CA GLY A 126 23.03 3.09 -3.05
C GLY A 126 24.16 4.11 -2.91
N GLU A 127 23.84 5.41 -3.03
CA GLU A 127 24.83 6.47 -2.83
C GLU A 127 25.31 6.55 -1.38
N MET A 128 24.43 6.32 -0.40
CA MET A 128 24.82 6.24 1.00
C MET A 128 25.73 5.03 1.27
N ALA A 129 25.41 3.86 0.73
CA ALA A 129 26.26 2.67 0.84
C ALA A 129 27.64 2.89 0.21
N LYS A 130 27.71 3.59 -0.92
CA LYS A 130 28.97 3.97 -1.57
C LYS A 130 29.85 4.85 -0.69
N GLN A 131 29.25 5.79 0.04
CA GLN A 131 29.99 6.68 0.95
C GLN A 131 30.57 5.94 2.15
N GLU A 132 29.86 4.93 2.67
CA GLU A 132 30.28 4.20 3.89
C GLU A 132 31.17 2.99 3.59
N LEU A 133 30.86 2.22 2.55
CA LEU A 133 31.50 0.93 2.25
C LEU A 133 32.44 0.99 1.05
N GLY A 134 32.52 2.14 0.38
CA GLY A 134 33.35 2.35 -0.82
C GLY A 134 32.64 2.03 -2.13
N SER A 135 33.34 2.35 -3.24
CA SER A 135 32.78 2.33 -4.60
C SER A 135 32.24 0.98 -5.05
N PHE A 136 32.94 -0.12 -4.75
CA PHE A 136 32.54 -1.46 -5.18
C PHE A 136 31.22 -1.87 -4.52
N ALA A 137 31.17 -1.84 -3.18
CA ALA A 137 29.96 -2.16 -2.43
C ALA A 137 28.80 -1.23 -2.79
N GLY A 138 29.07 0.06 -2.96
CA GLY A 138 28.08 1.04 -3.41
C GLY A 138 27.43 0.70 -4.75
N ILE A 139 28.22 0.33 -5.76
CA ILE A 139 27.72 -0.05 -7.08
C ILE A 139 26.85 -1.31 -7.00
N VAL A 140 27.30 -2.32 -6.25
CA VAL A 140 26.52 -3.57 -6.05
C VAL A 140 25.17 -3.27 -5.40
N VAL A 141 25.15 -2.42 -4.36
CA VAL A 141 23.90 -2.01 -3.70
C VAL A 141 23.01 -1.20 -4.62
N MET A 142 23.56 -0.26 -5.41
CA MET A 142 22.79 0.52 -6.39
C MET A 142 22.11 -0.39 -7.42
N LEU A 143 22.86 -1.31 -8.03
CA LEU A 143 22.34 -2.23 -9.05
C LEU A 143 21.31 -3.20 -8.46
N GLY A 144 21.60 -3.76 -7.28
CA GLY A 144 20.68 -4.66 -6.57
C GLY A 144 19.37 -3.95 -6.20
N ALA A 145 19.46 -2.77 -5.60
CA ALA A 145 18.29 -1.98 -5.22
C ALA A 145 17.48 -1.54 -6.46
N LEU A 146 18.14 -1.17 -7.56
CA LEU A 146 17.47 -0.82 -8.82
C LEU A 146 16.74 -2.02 -9.43
N GLY A 147 17.38 -3.21 -9.45
CA GLY A 147 16.76 -4.44 -9.94
C GLY A 147 15.53 -4.84 -9.11
N VAL A 148 15.63 -4.79 -7.78
CA VAL A 148 14.50 -5.04 -6.87
C VAL A 148 13.39 -4.03 -7.09
N MET A 149 13.72 -2.74 -7.24
CA MET A 149 12.73 -1.69 -7.51
C MET A 149 11.96 -1.95 -8.82
N ILE A 150 12.66 -2.31 -9.89
CA ILE A 150 12.02 -2.62 -11.19
C ILE A 150 11.05 -3.80 -11.07
N ILE A 151 11.45 -4.88 -10.38
CA ILE A 151 10.61 -6.06 -10.18
C ILE A 151 9.37 -5.70 -9.36
N ILE A 152 9.53 -4.98 -8.25
CA ILE A 152 8.42 -4.57 -7.39
C ILE A 152 7.43 -3.71 -8.18
N LEU A 153 7.90 -2.71 -8.93
CA LEU A 153 7.02 -1.85 -9.73
C LEU A 153 6.28 -2.62 -10.82
N ALA A 154 6.94 -3.59 -11.45
CA ALA A 154 6.30 -4.42 -12.47
C ALA A 154 5.15 -5.25 -11.89
N VAL A 155 5.37 -5.85 -10.71
CA VAL A 155 4.35 -6.64 -10.00
C VAL A 155 3.20 -5.75 -9.53
N LEU A 156 3.49 -4.59 -8.92
CA LEU A 156 2.46 -3.65 -8.47
C LEU A 156 1.62 -3.13 -9.65
N ALA A 157 2.25 -2.74 -10.76
CA ALA A 157 1.55 -2.30 -11.95
C ALA A 157 0.64 -3.40 -12.53
N LEU A 158 1.12 -4.64 -12.56
CA LEU A 158 0.33 -5.79 -13.02
C LEU A 158 -0.91 -6.02 -12.15
N VAL A 159 -0.79 -5.89 -10.82
CA VAL A 159 -1.95 -6.02 -9.92
C VAL A 159 -2.98 -4.92 -10.20
N VAL A 160 -2.55 -3.68 -10.43
CA VAL A 160 -3.47 -2.58 -10.81
C VAL A 160 -4.17 -2.88 -12.14
N VAL A 161 -3.44 -3.36 -13.15
CA VAL A 161 -4.02 -3.71 -14.45
C VAL A 161 -5.08 -4.79 -14.30
N LYS A 162 -4.78 -5.85 -13.53
CA LYS A 162 -5.74 -6.93 -13.28
C LYS A 162 -6.97 -6.47 -12.48
N ALA A 163 -6.80 -5.55 -11.54
CA ALA A 163 -7.90 -5.02 -10.74
C ALA A 163 -8.83 -4.08 -11.53
N LEU A 164 -8.31 -3.38 -12.56
CA LEU A 164 -9.05 -2.37 -13.32
C LEU A 164 -9.51 -2.83 -14.71
N ALA A 165 -8.95 -3.93 -15.23
CA ALA A 165 -9.36 -4.47 -16.52
C ALA A 165 -10.87 -4.71 -16.55
N HIS A 166 -11.53 -4.20 -17.58
CA HIS A 166 -12.98 -4.28 -17.75
C HIS A 166 -13.82 -3.63 -16.63
N SER A 167 -13.23 -2.75 -15.81
CA SER A 167 -13.92 -2.01 -14.74
C SER A 167 -14.02 -0.51 -15.06
N PRO A 168 -15.02 -0.06 -15.85
CA PRO A 168 -15.14 1.35 -16.24
C PRO A 168 -15.32 2.28 -15.05
N TRP A 169 -16.04 1.83 -14.01
CA TRP A 169 -16.20 2.59 -12.77
C TRP A 169 -14.84 2.84 -12.10
N GLY A 170 -13.99 1.82 -12.02
CA GLY A 170 -12.68 1.94 -11.39
C GLY A 170 -11.71 2.82 -12.18
N VAL A 171 -11.66 2.62 -13.50
CA VAL A 171 -10.82 3.42 -14.40
C VAL A 171 -11.21 4.90 -14.34
N PHE A 172 -12.49 5.22 -14.42
CA PHE A 172 -12.98 6.60 -14.32
C PHE A 172 -12.62 7.24 -12.98
N SER A 173 -12.92 6.54 -11.88
CA SER A 173 -12.70 7.07 -10.52
C SER A 173 -11.21 7.36 -10.27
N ILE A 174 -10.32 6.49 -10.73
CA ILE A 174 -8.88 6.70 -10.63
C ILE A 174 -8.42 7.82 -11.56
N ALA A 175 -8.90 7.85 -12.80
CA ALA A 175 -8.55 8.91 -13.75
C ALA A 175 -8.95 10.30 -13.22
N ALA A 176 -10.10 10.41 -12.55
CA ALA A 176 -10.57 11.65 -11.94
C ALA A 176 -9.65 12.17 -10.82
N THR A 177 -8.84 11.31 -10.18
CA THR A 177 -7.85 11.76 -9.18
C THR A 177 -6.76 12.65 -9.77
N ILE A 178 -6.46 12.51 -11.08
CA ILE A 178 -5.42 13.30 -11.75
C ILE A 178 -5.79 14.78 -11.83
N PRO A 179 -6.92 15.20 -12.44
CA PRO A 179 -7.31 16.61 -12.48
C PRO A 179 -7.57 17.17 -11.08
N ILE A 180 -8.12 16.39 -10.15
CA ILE A 180 -8.32 16.82 -8.76
C ILE A 180 -6.95 17.12 -8.11
N ALA A 181 -5.97 16.22 -8.26
CA ALA A 181 -4.63 16.43 -7.72
C ALA A 181 -3.92 17.64 -8.34
N LEU A 182 -4.02 17.83 -9.66
CA LEU A 182 -3.48 19.01 -10.34
C LEU A 182 -4.09 20.31 -9.79
N PHE A 183 -5.41 20.32 -9.61
CA PHE A 183 -6.11 21.45 -8.97
C PHE A 183 -5.60 21.67 -7.55
N MET A 184 -5.50 20.62 -6.73
CA MET A 184 -5.00 20.72 -5.36
C MET A 184 -3.55 21.25 -5.30
N GLY A 185 -2.68 20.79 -6.20
CA GLY A 185 -1.29 21.25 -6.30
C GLY A 185 -1.20 22.74 -6.63
N VAL A 186 -1.92 23.19 -7.66
CA VAL A 186 -2.01 24.61 -8.04
C VAL A 186 -2.64 25.45 -6.92
N TYR A 187 -3.68 24.93 -6.25
CA TYR A 187 -4.37 25.62 -5.18
C TYR A 187 -3.45 25.87 -3.97
N MET A 188 -2.70 24.85 -3.56
CA MET A 188 -1.74 24.93 -2.46
C MET A 188 -0.54 25.81 -2.79
N ARG A 189 -0.13 25.88 -4.07
CA ARG A 189 1.05 26.63 -4.49
C ARG A 189 0.77 28.11 -4.78
N PHE A 190 -0.34 28.43 -5.43
CA PHE A 190 -0.59 29.76 -5.99
C PHE A 190 -1.88 30.43 -5.50
N ILE A 191 -2.96 29.67 -5.25
CA ILE A 191 -4.28 30.27 -4.95
C ILE A 191 -4.39 30.65 -3.47
N ARG A 192 -4.17 29.70 -2.56
CA ARG A 192 -4.19 29.94 -1.10
C ARG A 192 -3.11 29.13 -0.38
N PRO A 193 -1.84 29.58 -0.46
CA PRO A 193 -0.74 28.95 0.27
C PRO A 193 -1.02 28.84 1.76
N GLY A 194 -0.76 27.66 2.33
CA GLY A 194 -0.93 27.39 3.77
C GLY A 194 -2.35 26.99 4.22
N ARG A 195 -3.39 27.13 3.39
CA ARG A 195 -4.77 26.72 3.73
C ARG A 195 -5.06 25.26 3.38
N ILE A 196 -4.33 24.35 4.03
CA ILE A 196 -4.35 22.92 3.72
C ILE A 196 -5.73 22.29 4.01
N ALA A 197 -6.39 22.70 5.09
CA ALA A 197 -7.72 22.16 5.43
C ALA A 197 -8.78 22.45 4.35
N GLU A 198 -8.75 23.64 3.73
CA GLU A 198 -9.71 24.02 2.67
C GLU A 198 -9.56 23.09 1.45
N VAL A 199 -8.33 22.94 0.95
CA VAL A 199 -8.06 22.08 -0.21
C VAL A 199 -8.30 20.60 0.08
N SER A 200 -8.06 20.15 1.32
CA SER A 200 -8.38 18.79 1.76
C SER A 200 -9.87 18.49 1.69
N ILE A 201 -10.72 19.40 2.19
CA ILE A 201 -12.17 19.24 2.15
C ILE A 201 -12.65 19.25 0.70
N ILE A 202 -12.18 20.20 -0.12
CA ILE A 202 -12.55 20.28 -1.53
C ILE A 202 -12.12 19.01 -2.28
N GLY A 203 -10.87 18.58 -2.12
CA GLY A 203 -10.34 17.36 -2.73
C GLY A 203 -11.15 16.13 -2.34
N PHE A 204 -11.46 15.97 -1.05
CA PHE A 204 -12.29 14.88 -0.55
C PHE A 204 -13.69 14.89 -1.18
N VAL A 205 -14.37 16.05 -1.20
CA VAL A 205 -15.70 16.18 -1.80
C VAL A 205 -15.66 15.86 -3.30
N LEU A 206 -14.69 16.39 -4.04
CA LEU A 206 -14.53 16.10 -5.47
C LEU A 206 -14.26 14.61 -5.72
N MET A 207 -13.47 13.96 -4.87
CA MET A 207 -13.21 12.53 -4.98
C MET A 207 -14.44 11.69 -4.67
N MET A 208 -15.22 12.05 -3.64
CA MET A 208 -16.50 11.38 -3.35
C MET A 208 -17.50 11.54 -4.50
N LEU A 209 -17.61 12.74 -5.06
CA LEU A 209 -18.43 12.99 -6.24
C LEU A 209 -17.96 12.16 -7.44
N ALA A 210 -16.66 12.04 -7.66
CA ALA A 210 -16.11 11.22 -8.74
C ALA A 210 -16.42 9.73 -8.56
N ILE A 211 -16.33 9.19 -7.34
CA ILE A 211 -16.67 7.79 -7.05
C ILE A 211 -18.16 7.54 -7.28
N VAL A 212 -19.03 8.41 -6.75
CA VAL A 212 -20.50 8.28 -6.91
C VAL A 212 -20.91 8.42 -8.38
N TYR A 213 -20.41 9.43 -9.06
CA TYR A 213 -20.69 9.67 -10.48
C TYR A 213 -20.09 8.58 -11.38
N GLY A 214 -18.99 7.97 -10.97
CA GLY A 214 -18.36 6.86 -11.70
C GLY A 214 -19.28 5.66 -11.90
N GLY A 215 -20.23 5.41 -11.00
CA GLY A 215 -21.26 4.38 -11.21
C GLY A 215 -22.22 4.72 -12.36
N GLN A 216 -22.56 6.00 -12.52
CA GLN A 216 -23.39 6.45 -13.65
C GLN A 216 -22.61 6.40 -14.97
N VAL A 217 -21.33 6.78 -14.95
CA VAL A 217 -20.43 6.68 -16.10
C VAL A 217 -20.27 5.24 -16.57
N ALA A 218 -20.16 4.29 -15.63
CA ALA A 218 -20.06 2.87 -15.93
C ALA A 218 -21.34 2.28 -16.56
N ALA A 219 -22.51 2.83 -16.22
CA ALA A 219 -23.80 2.40 -16.76
C ALA A 219 -24.15 3.07 -18.10
N ASP A 220 -23.47 4.15 -18.47
CA ASP A 220 -23.71 4.86 -19.72
C ASP A 220 -23.23 4.05 -20.94
N PRO A 221 -24.03 3.89 -22.01
CA PRO A 221 -23.65 3.07 -23.16
C PRO A 221 -22.40 3.53 -23.89
N TYR A 222 -22.12 4.83 -23.91
CA TYR A 222 -20.97 5.39 -24.62
C TYR A 222 -19.75 5.51 -23.68
N TRP A 223 -19.94 6.14 -22.52
CA TRP A 223 -18.86 6.37 -21.58
C TRP A 223 -18.43 5.09 -20.86
N GLY A 224 -19.34 4.16 -20.61
CA GLY A 224 -19.04 2.85 -20.05
C GLY A 224 -18.11 2.07 -20.96
N GLU A 225 -18.38 2.02 -22.27
CA GLU A 225 -17.51 1.35 -23.24
C GLU A 225 -16.14 2.05 -23.34
N PHE A 226 -16.12 3.38 -23.35
CA PHE A 226 -14.88 4.16 -23.41
C PHE A 226 -13.92 3.86 -22.24
N PHE A 227 -14.45 3.72 -21.02
CA PHE A 227 -13.65 3.39 -19.83
C PHE A 227 -13.44 1.88 -19.62
N THR A 228 -14.06 1.03 -20.43
CA THR A 228 -13.86 -0.43 -20.39
C THR A 228 -12.57 -0.79 -21.15
N LEU A 229 -11.44 -0.62 -20.45
CA LEU A 229 -10.12 -0.86 -21.03
C LEU A 229 -9.67 -2.31 -20.83
N THR A 230 -9.06 -2.87 -21.86
CA THR A 230 -8.36 -4.17 -21.79
C THR A 230 -7.08 -4.05 -20.96
N GLY A 231 -6.56 -5.18 -20.47
CA GLY A 231 -5.30 -5.20 -19.72
C GLY A 231 -4.14 -4.52 -20.48
N THR A 232 -4.02 -4.79 -21.79
CA THR A 232 -2.98 -4.17 -22.63
C THR A 232 -3.14 -2.66 -22.76
N GLN A 233 -4.36 -2.16 -22.94
CA GLN A 233 -4.63 -0.72 -23.00
C GLN A 233 -4.30 -0.04 -21.67
N LEU A 234 -4.70 -0.64 -20.54
CA LEU A 234 -4.38 -0.15 -19.21
C LEU A 234 -2.88 -0.12 -18.93
N THR A 235 -2.14 -1.15 -19.33
CA THR A 235 -0.68 -1.19 -19.21
C THR A 235 -0.05 0.00 -19.92
N TRP A 236 -0.47 0.31 -21.15
CA TRP A 236 0.01 1.50 -21.86
C TRP A 236 -0.39 2.81 -21.20
N CYS A 237 -1.63 2.92 -20.68
CA CYS A 237 -2.06 4.07 -19.92
C CYS A 237 -1.18 4.29 -18.68
N LEU A 238 -0.87 3.23 -17.92
CA LEU A 238 0.00 3.30 -16.74
C LEU A 238 1.44 3.68 -17.08
N ILE A 239 1.97 3.16 -18.20
CA ILE A 239 3.32 3.51 -18.69
C ILE A 239 3.40 5.00 -19.01
N ILE A 240 2.46 5.50 -19.81
CA ILE A 240 2.41 6.92 -20.21
C ILE A 240 2.20 7.81 -18.99
N TYR A 241 1.27 7.42 -18.12
CA TYR A 241 0.96 8.15 -16.90
C TYR A 241 2.16 8.20 -15.94
N GLY A 242 2.78 7.04 -15.62
CA GLY A 242 3.91 6.95 -14.72
C GLY A 242 5.12 7.73 -15.23
N PHE A 243 5.31 7.76 -16.56
CA PHE A 243 6.31 8.62 -17.18
C PHE A 243 6.04 10.11 -16.94
N ILE A 244 4.83 10.58 -17.23
CA ILE A 244 4.42 11.98 -17.02
C ILE A 244 4.53 12.35 -15.53
N ALA A 245 4.00 11.52 -14.63
CA ALA A 245 3.96 11.78 -13.20
C ALA A 245 5.37 11.84 -12.56
N SER A 246 6.30 11.02 -13.05
CA SER A 246 7.69 11.03 -12.59
C SER A 246 8.44 12.29 -13.06
N VAL A 247 8.16 12.80 -14.26
CA VAL A 247 8.81 14.00 -14.82
C VAL A 247 8.25 15.29 -14.23
N LEU A 248 6.94 15.37 -14.00
CA LEU A 248 6.29 16.58 -13.49
C LEU A 248 6.79 16.96 -12.08
N PRO A 249 6.77 18.26 -11.71
CA PRO A 249 7.11 18.69 -10.37
C PRO A 249 6.32 17.95 -9.30
N VAL A 250 7.00 17.53 -8.24
CA VAL A 250 6.42 16.69 -7.18
C VAL A 250 5.22 17.34 -6.50
N TRP A 251 5.25 18.67 -6.33
CA TRP A 251 4.18 19.45 -5.72
C TRP A 251 2.95 19.62 -6.62
N LEU A 252 3.07 19.37 -7.93
CA LEU A 252 1.99 19.61 -8.89
C LEU A 252 1.03 18.42 -8.98
N LEU A 253 1.57 17.20 -9.05
CA LEU A 253 0.75 15.99 -9.23
C LEU A 253 0.97 14.99 -8.10
N LEU A 254 2.21 14.56 -7.87
CA LEU A 254 2.50 13.39 -7.05
C LEU A 254 2.15 13.61 -5.57
N ALA A 255 2.69 14.65 -4.92
CA ALA A 255 2.38 14.92 -3.51
C ALA A 255 0.89 15.26 -3.26
N PRO A 256 0.21 16.10 -4.08
CA PRO A 256 -1.23 16.34 -3.93
C PRO A 256 -2.09 15.10 -4.14
N ARG A 257 -1.74 14.24 -5.11
CA ARG A 257 -2.47 13.00 -5.39
C ARG A 257 -2.32 12.00 -4.27
N ASP A 258 -1.11 11.83 -3.76
CA ASP A 258 -0.83 10.93 -2.64
C ASP A 258 -1.47 11.44 -1.34
N TYR A 259 -1.52 12.76 -1.16
CA TYR A 259 -2.26 13.37 -0.07
C TYR A 259 -3.78 13.18 -0.21
N LEU A 260 -4.33 13.35 -1.42
CA LEU A 260 -5.73 13.08 -1.71
C LEU A 260 -6.08 11.62 -1.42
N SER A 261 -5.28 10.68 -1.92
CA SER A 261 -5.48 9.25 -1.72
C SER A 261 -5.47 8.91 -0.24
N THR A 262 -4.57 9.51 0.55
CA THR A 262 -4.48 9.32 2.01
C THR A 262 -5.82 9.53 2.73
N PHE A 263 -6.64 10.49 2.32
CA PHE A 263 -7.97 10.68 2.92
C PHE A 263 -8.87 9.47 2.70
N LEU A 264 -8.86 8.91 1.49
CA LEU A 264 -9.58 7.68 1.19
C LEU A 264 -8.98 6.52 1.98
N LYS A 265 -7.65 6.38 1.96
CA LYS A 265 -6.89 5.32 2.64
C LYS A 265 -7.22 5.25 4.13
N ILE A 266 -6.94 6.33 4.85
CA ILE A 266 -7.16 6.42 6.29
C ILE A 266 -8.66 6.43 6.60
N GLY A 267 -9.47 7.13 5.81
CA GLY A 267 -10.92 7.21 6.03
C GLY A 267 -11.62 5.86 5.97
N VAL A 268 -11.34 5.05 4.96
CA VAL A 268 -11.92 3.70 4.81
C VAL A 268 -11.43 2.77 5.92
N ILE A 269 -10.13 2.81 6.25
CA ILE A 269 -9.54 1.95 7.28
C ILE A 269 -10.05 2.31 8.68
N LEU A 270 -10.20 3.60 8.99
CA LEU A 270 -10.84 4.05 10.22
C LEU A 270 -12.33 3.73 10.25
N GLY A 271 -13.03 3.90 9.12
CA GLY A 271 -14.43 3.51 8.97
C GLY A 271 -14.64 2.02 9.23
N LEU A 272 -13.76 1.18 8.68
CA LEU A 272 -13.74 -0.26 8.93
C LEU A 272 -13.44 -0.58 10.40
N ALA A 273 -12.46 0.09 11.02
CA ALA A 273 -12.15 -0.10 12.44
C ALA A 273 -13.34 0.26 13.35
N VAL A 274 -14.01 1.39 13.08
CA VAL A 274 -15.25 1.78 13.77
C VAL A 274 -16.35 0.74 13.50
N GLY A 275 -16.47 0.27 12.26
CA GLY A 275 -17.40 -0.77 11.88
C GLY A 275 -17.20 -2.07 12.67
N ILE A 276 -15.96 -2.51 12.85
CA ILE A 276 -15.60 -3.68 13.68
C ILE A 276 -16.00 -3.46 15.14
N VAL A 277 -15.78 -2.25 15.68
CA VAL A 277 -16.18 -1.91 17.06
C VAL A 277 -17.69 -1.95 17.26
N ILE A 278 -18.47 -1.64 16.23
CA ILE A 278 -19.93 -1.66 16.28
C ILE A 278 -20.48 -3.08 16.02
N ALA A 279 -20.00 -3.73 14.97
CA ALA A 279 -20.47 -5.05 14.53
C ALA A 279 -20.04 -6.17 15.49
N LEU A 280 -18.92 -5.98 16.19
CA LEU A 280 -18.35 -6.98 17.10
C LEU A 280 -18.21 -8.37 16.42
N PRO A 281 -17.58 -8.49 15.24
CA PRO A 281 -17.51 -9.76 14.55
C PRO A 281 -16.59 -10.75 15.29
N GLU A 282 -16.97 -12.01 15.28
CA GLU A 282 -16.18 -13.10 15.84
C GLU A 282 -15.03 -13.47 14.91
N LEU A 283 -13.84 -13.70 15.48
CA LEU A 283 -12.73 -14.29 14.73
C LEU A 283 -13.00 -15.79 14.55
N LYS A 284 -13.32 -16.18 13.32
CA LYS A 284 -13.61 -17.57 12.95
C LYS A 284 -12.34 -18.38 12.71
N MET A 285 -11.28 -17.75 12.22
CA MET A 285 -9.97 -18.39 12.10
C MET A 285 -9.40 -18.65 13.51
N PRO A 286 -8.87 -19.86 13.81
CA PRO A 286 -8.27 -20.12 15.10
C PRO A 286 -6.99 -19.27 15.31
N ALA A 287 -6.56 -19.16 16.57
CA ALA A 287 -5.33 -18.44 16.92
C ALA A 287 -4.12 -19.00 16.16
N VAL A 288 -4.05 -20.32 16.04
CA VAL A 288 -3.05 -21.06 15.29
C VAL A 288 -3.74 -22.20 14.56
N THR A 289 -3.39 -22.43 13.29
CA THR A 289 -3.85 -23.59 12.50
C THR A 289 -2.79 -24.68 12.46
N HIS A 290 -3.12 -25.86 11.94
CA HIS A 290 -2.15 -26.94 11.73
C HIS A 290 -1.07 -26.58 10.69
N PHE A 291 -1.31 -25.56 9.84
CA PHE A 291 -0.33 -25.08 8.84
C PHE A 291 0.80 -24.23 9.42
N ILE A 292 0.88 -24.06 10.74
CA ILE A 292 2.03 -23.41 11.40
C ILE A 292 3.36 -24.14 11.14
N ASP A 293 3.30 -25.43 10.77
CA ASP A 293 4.43 -26.25 10.33
C ASP A 293 4.98 -25.87 8.94
N GLY A 294 4.28 -25.02 8.20
CA GLY A 294 4.65 -24.54 6.88
C GLY A 294 4.11 -25.34 5.70
N THR A 295 3.20 -26.29 5.95
CA THR A 295 2.54 -27.10 4.91
C THR A 295 1.33 -26.42 4.24
N GLY A 296 1.13 -25.13 4.52
CA GLY A 296 -0.02 -24.35 4.05
C GLY A 296 -0.20 -24.31 2.52
N PRO A 297 -1.44 -24.45 2.01
CA PRO A 297 -1.71 -24.50 0.57
C PRO A 297 -1.72 -23.12 -0.09
N VAL A 298 -1.95 -22.04 0.67
CA VAL A 298 -1.91 -20.66 0.15
C VAL A 298 -0.47 -20.27 -0.15
N PHE A 299 0.45 -20.72 0.71
CA PHE A 299 1.89 -20.61 0.52
C PHE A 299 2.64 -21.61 1.39
N SER A 300 3.68 -22.24 0.86
CA SER A 300 4.52 -23.21 1.56
C SER A 300 5.77 -22.56 2.19
N GLY A 301 6.02 -22.82 3.48
CA GLY A 301 7.21 -22.33 4.18
C GLY A 301 7.05 -22.25 5.69
N SER A 302 8.13 -22.48 6.43
CA SER A 302 8.13 -22.45 7.90
C SER A 302 7.81 -21.06 8.45
N LEU A 303 7.05 -20.98 9.56
CA LEU A 303 6.62 -19.72 10.19
C LEU A 303 7.74 -18.67 10.31
N PHE A 304 8.92 -19.12 10.75
CA PHE A 304 10.16 -18.35 10.65
C PHE A 304 11.06 -18.99 9.58
N PRO A 305 11.63 -18.22 8.64
CA PRO A 305 11.61 -16.76 8.51
C PRO A 305 10.38 -16.20 7.78
N PHE A 306 9.37 -17.00 7.44
CA PHE A 306 8.29 -16.61 6.54
C PHE A 306 7.54 -15.33 6.95
N LEU A 307 7.28 -15.13 8.25
CA LEU A 307 6.63 -13.90 8.74
C LEU A 307 7.37 -12.62 8.30
N PHE A 308 8.70 -12.65 8.19
CA PHE A 308 9.53 -11.52 7.77
C PHE A 308 9.43 -11.22 6.28
N ILE A 309 9.02 -12.21 5.47
CA ILE A 309 8.92 -12.08 4.01
C ILE A 309 7.48 -11.74 3.63
N THR A 310 6.51 -12.44 4.21
CA THR A 310 5.10 -12.36 3.81
C THR A 310 4.41 -11.16 4.42
N ILE A 311 4.64 -10.91 5.70
CA ILE A 311 4.23 -9.67 6.37
C ILE A 311 5.46 -8.76 6.47
N ALA A 312 6.13 -8.55 5.34
CA ALA A 312 7.16 -7.54 5.25
C ALA A 312 6.51 -6.16 5.37
N CYS A 313 5.65 -5.79 4.42
CA CYS A 313 4.92 -4.52 4.52
C CYS A 313 3.87 -4.59 5.65
N GLY A 314 3.77 -3.53 6.45
CA GLY A 314 3.04 -3.52 7.72
C GLY A 314 3.84 -3.94 8.97
N ALA A 315 5.02 -4.56 8.84
CA ALA A 315 5.90 -4.86 9.99
C ALA A 315 7.37 -4.46 9.76
N ILE A 316 7.98 -4.81 8.63
CA ILE A 316 9.31 -4.38 8.20
C ILE A 316 9.45 -4.43 6.66
N SER A 317 9.67 -3.29 5.98
CA SER A 317 9.70 -3.26 4.52
C SER A 317 10.99 -2.64 3.95
N GLY A 318 11.58 -3.34 2.98
CA GLY A 318 12.70 -2.81 2.19
C GLY A 318 12.27 -1.71 1.20
N PHE A 319 11.02 -1.74 0.71
CA PHE A 319 10.51 -0.73 -0.22
C PHE A 319 10.40 0.65 0.46
N HIS A 320 10.06 0.68 1.74
CA HIS A 320 9.99 1.93 2.51
C HIS A 320 11.34 2.61 2.58
N ALA A 321 12.42 1.86 2.74
CA ALA A 321 13.76 2.41 2.74
C ALA A 321 14.12 3.09 1.40
N LEU A 322 13.54 2.63 0.28
CA LEU A 322 13.71 3.27 -1.03
C LEU A 322 12.92 4.59 -1.12
N VAL A 323 11.71 4.63 -0.57
CA VAL A 323 10.88 5.86 -0.50
C VAL A 323 11.47 6.88 0.49
N SER A 324 11.92 6.41 1.66
CA SER A 324 12.55 7.20 2.72
C SER A 324 13.95 7.70 2.39
N SER A 325 14.65 7.09 1.44
CA SER A 325 15.92 7.61 0.91
C SER A 325 15.79 8.32 -0.43
N GLY A 326 14.64 8.23 -1.10
CA GLY A 326 14.45 8.70 -2.48
C GLY A 326 13.62 9.97 -2.58
N THR A 327 12.33 9.89 -2.27
CA THR A 327 11.36 10.97 -2.53
C THR A 327 11.15 11.85 -1.29
N THR A 328 10.77 11.22 -0.18
CA THR A 328 10.41 11.86 1.09
C THR A 328 11.45 12.84 1.64
N PRO A 329 12.76 12.51 1.73
CA PRO A 329 13.76 13.39 2.37
C PRO A 329 13.92 14.73 1.65
N LYS A 330 13.60 14.78 0.35
CA LYS A 330 13.67 15.99 -0.49
C LYS A 330 12.53 16.98 -0.21
N LEU A 331 11.51 16.55 0.53
CA LEU A 331 10.28 17.32 0.81
C LEU A 331 10.17 17.78 2.27
N VAL A 332 11.01 17.24 3.16
CA VAL A 332 10.94 17.49 4.62
C VAL A 332 11.18 18.98 4.90
N ASP A 333 10.15 19.67 5.40
CA ASP A 333 10.23 21.08 5.77
C ASP A 333 11.07 21.30 7.04
N ASN A 334 10.83 20.51 8.09
CA ASN A 334 11.59 20.55 9.33
C ASN A 334 12.09 19.16 9.75
N GLU A 335 13.33 19.06 10.24
CA GLU A 335 13.91 17.78 10.69
C GLU A 335 13.08 17.13 11.81
N ALA A 336 12.39 17.91 12.66
CA ALA A 336 11.53 17.39 13.71
C ALA A 336 10.30 16.63 13.17
N ASP A 337 9.87 16.90 11.93
CA ASP A 337 8.71 16.26 11.32
C ASP A 337 8.99 14.82 10.90
N ILE A 338 10.27 14.42 10.79
CA ILE A 338 10.70 13.05 10.45
C ILE A 338 10.07 12.01 11.37
N ARG A 339 9.86 12.35 12.65
CA ARG A 339 9.19 11.48 13.61
C ARG A 339 7.76 11.16 13.21
N VAL A 340 6.99 12.16 12.79
CA VAL A 340 5.59 11.96 12.39
C VAL A 340 5.53 11.24 11.05
N ILE A 341 6.38 11.65 10.11
CA ILE A 341 6.38 11.15 8.74
C ILE A 341 6.83 9.68 8.69
N GLY A 342 8.04 9.36 9.13
CA GLY A 342 8.57 7.99 9.05
C GLY A 342 7.95 7.07 10.10
N TYR A 343 8.26 7.32 11.38
CA TYR A 343 7.79 6.42 12.46
C TYR A 343 6.25 6.36 12.53
N GLY A 344 5.58 7.52 12.45
CA GLY A 344 4.12 7.58 12.46
C GLY A 344 3.48 6.98 11.21
N GLY A 345 4.07 7.19 10.02
CA GLY A 345 3.58 6.62 8.75
C GLY A 345 3.60 5.10 8.78
N MET A 346 4.70 4.52 9.27
CA MET A 346 4.85 3.07 9.37
C MET A 346 3.89 2.43 10.39
N LEU A 347 3.61 3.10 11.52
CA LEU A 347 2.57 2.63 12.46
C LEU A 347 1.18 2.64 11.81
N MET A 348 0.86 3.67 11.01
CA MET A 348 -0.42 3.75 10.30
C MET A 348 -0.54 2.64 9.26
N GLU A 349 0.54 2.32 8.53
CA GLU A 349 0.55 1.19 7.60
C GLU A 349 0.35 -0.15 8.31
N SER A 350 0.98 -0.35 9.48
CA SER A 350 0.76 -1.56 10.28
C SER A 350 -0.68 -1.70 10.75
N PHE A 351 -1.34 -0.58 11.07
CA PHE A 351 -2.77 -0.58 11.38
C PHE A 351 -3.64 -1.02 10.20
N VAL A 352 -3.26 -0.66 8.96
CA VAL A 352 -3.89 -1.22 7.74
C VAL A 352 -3.71 -2.74 7.71
N GLY A 353 -2.52 -3.24 8.05
CA GLY A 353 -2.26 -4.68 8.12
C GLY A 353 -3.07 -5.41 9.17
N ILE A 354 -3.33 -4.79 10.33
CA ILE A 354 -4.25 -5.34 11.33
C ILE A 354 -5.67 -5.44 10.79
N MET A 355 -6.14 -4.42 10.04
CA MET A 355 -7.47 -4.49 9.42
C MET A 355 -7.54 -5.61 8.37
N ALA A 356 -6.48 -5.79 7.57
CA ALA A 356 -6.42 -6.88 6.60
C ALA A 356 -6.41 -8.26 7.26
N MET A 357 -5.67 -8.43 8.36
CA MET A 357 -5.69 -9.63 9.18
C MET A 357 -7.11 -9.92 9.71
N ILE A 358 -7.81 -8.89 10.22
CA ILE A 358 -9.19 -9.03 10.68
C ILE A 358 -10.10 -9.46 9.52
N CYS A 359 -10.05 -8.77 8.37
CA CYS A 359 -10.87 -9.12 7.20
C CYS A 359 -10.69 -10.58 6.76
N ALA A 360 -9.47 -11.14 6.83
CA ALA A 360 -9.26 -12.54 6.50
C ALA A 360 -9.77 -13.51 7.57
N THR A 361 -9.71 -13.12 8.84
CA THR A 361 -9.93 -14.02 9.98
C THR A 361 -11.36 -14.02 10.52
N VAL A 362 -12.19 -13.05 10.10
CA VAL A 362 -13.65 -13.07 10.30
C VAL A 362 -14.38 -13.96 9.29
N LEU A 363 -13.75 -14.29 8.16
CA LEU A 363 -14.32 -15.20 7.17
C LEU A 363 -14.26 -16.64 7.68
N ASP A 364 -15.21 -17.48 7.23
CA ASP A 364 -15.14 -18.91 7.49
C ASP A 364 -13.83 -19.47 6.92
N PRO A 365 -13.04 -20.24 7.69
CA PRO A 365 -11.74 -20.73 7.22
C PRO A 365 -11.81 -21.47 5.88
N GLY A 366 -12.87 -22.26 5.67
CA GLY A 366 -13.07 -22.96 4.40
C GLY A 366 -13.27 -22.03 3.21
N VAL A 367 -14.00 -20.92 3.39
CA VAL A 367 -14.14 -19.86 2.38
C VAL A 367 -12.82 -19.17 2.13
N TYR A 368 -12.08 -18.83 3.19
CA TYR A 368 -10.73 -18.25 3.08
C TYR A 368 -9.80 -19.12 2.22
N PHE A 369 -9.75 -20.43 2.45
CA PHE A 369 -8.90 -21.34 1.66
C PHE A 369 -9.39 -21.48 0.22
N ALA A 370 -10.70 -21.51 -0.02
CA ALA A 370 -11.26 -21.56 -1.38
C ALA A 370 -10.91 -20.31 -2.23
N ILE A 371 -10.75 -19.15 -1.58
CA ILE A 371 -10.36 -17.90 -2.26
C ILE A 371 -8.85 -17.88 -2.51
N ASN A 372 -8.04 -18.22 -1.51
CA ASN A 372 -6.61 -17.92 -1.51
C ASN A 372 -5.70 -19.08 -1.96
N ALA A 373 -6.15 -20.33 -1.93
CA ALA A 373 -5.34 -21.44 -2.41
C ALA A 373 -5.31 -21.46 -3.95
N PRO A 374 -4.20 -21.92 -4.57
CA PRO A 374 -4.04 -21.90 -6.02
C PRO A 374 -4.96 -22.92 -6.69
N ALA A 375 -5.35 -22.65 -7.94
CA ALA A 375 -6.21 -23.53 -8.75
C ALA A 375 -5.60 -24.93 -8.95
N ALA A 376 -4.28 -25.06 -8.89
CA ALA A 376 -3.59 -26.35 -8.92
C ALA A 376 -3.94 -27.26 -7.73
N VAL A 377 -4.34 -26.67 -6.60
CA VAL A 377 -4.74 -27.39 -5.38
C VAL A 377 -6.26 -27.54 -5.32
N LEU A 378 -7.01 -26.49 -5.69
CA LEU A 378 -8.46 -26.47 -5.56
C LEU A 378 -9.22 -27.07 -6.75
N GLY A 379 -8.62 -27.10 -7.94
CA GLY A 379 -9.38 -27.28 -9.18
C GLY A 379 -10.05 -25.98 -9.64
N THR A 380 -10.92 -26.08 -10.65
CA THR A 380 -11.59 -24.93 -11.30
C THR A 380 -13.10 -24.87 -11.04
N THR A 381 -13.66 -25.84 -10.32
CA THR A 381 -15.10 -25.91 -10.03
C THR A 381 -15.37 -25.77 -8.54
N VAL A 382 -16.60 -25.39 -8.17
CA VAL A 382 -16.99 -25.25 -6.76
C VAL A 382 -17.01 -26.59 -6.02
N GLU A 383 -17.29 -27.69 -6.71
CA GLU A 383 -17.27 -29.05 -6.17
C GLU A 383 -15.84 -29.50 -5.86
N SER A 384 -14.93 -29.34 -6.82
CA SER A 384 -13.51 -29.68 -6.63
C SER A 384 -12.87 -28.83 -5.54
N ALA A 385 -13.19 -27.53 -5.49
CA ALA A 385 -12.69 -26.64 -4.45
C ALA A 385 -13.22 -27.02 -3.06
N ALA A 386 -14.51 -27.32 -2.93
CA ALA A 386 -15.09 -27.71 -1.64
C ALA A 386 -14.52 -29.06 -1.13
N GLU A 387 -14.26 -30.00 -2.02
CA GLU A 387 -13.58 -31.26 -1.68
C GLU A 387 -12.12 -31.04 -1.27
N ALA A 388 -11.37 -30.25 -2.02
CA ALA A 388 -9.98 -29.93 -1.69
C ALA A 388 -9.88 -29.24 -0.31
N VAL A 389 -10.73 -28.26 -0.03
CA VAL A 389 -10.79 -27.57 1.28
C VAL A 389 -11.18 -28.51 2.41
N ARG A 390 -12.08 -29.47 2.16
CA ARG A 390 -12.41 -30.53 3.13
C ARG A 390 -11.21 -31.42 3.42
N ASN A 391 -10.41 -31.76 2.42
CA ASN A 391 -9.16 -32.51 2.61
C ASN A 391 -8.10 -31.71 3.38
N LEU A 392 -8.17 -30.37 3.34
CA LEU A 392 -7.38 -29.47 4.18
C LEU A 392 -7.90 -29.36 5.62
N GLY A 393 -8.98 -30.07 5.98
CA GLY A 393 -9.54 -30.09 7.33
C GLY A 393 -10.51 -28.95 7.64
N PHE A 394 -11.03 -28.26 6.62
CA PHE A 394 -12.01 -27.17 6.80
C PHE A 394 -13.33 -27.48 6.12
N VAL A 395 -14.43 -27.00 6.70
CA VAL A 395 -15.78 -27.23 6.17
C VAL A 395 -16.16 -26.08 5.24
N VAL A 396 -16.51 -26.40 3.99
CA VAL A 396 -17.14 -25.49 3.03
C VAL A 396 -17.98 -26.30 2.05
N THR A 397 -19.09 -25.76 1.57
CA THR A 397 -19.94 -26.42 0.57
C THR A 397 -19.91 -25.68 -0.77
N PRO A 398 -20.17 -26.37 -1.89
CA PRO A 398 -20.27 -25.73 -3.21
C PRO A 398 -21.33 -24.61 -3.24
N GLU A 399 -22.43 -24.79 -2.51
CA GLU A 399 -23.52 -23.80 -2.40
C GLU A 399 -23.05 -22.53 -1.69
N MET A 400 -22.27 -22.66 -0.60
CA MET A 400 -21.70 -21.51 0.09
C MET A 400 -20.81 -20.68 -0.84
N LEU A 401 -19.96 -21.34 -1.64
CA LEU A 401 -19.05 -20.68 -2.58
C LEU A 401 -19.83 -19.99 -3.72
N THR A 402 -20.88 -20.65 -4.21
CA THR A 402 -21.74 -20.13 -5.28
C THR A 402 -22.55 -18.92 -4.81
N VAL A 403 -23.18 -19.02 -3.62
CA VAL A 403 -23.96 -17.92 -3.05
C VAL A 403 -23.05 -16.73 -2.78
N LEU A 404 -21.86 -16.94 -2.20
CA LEU A 404 -20.94 -15.84 -1.94
C LEU A 404 -20.48 -15.16 -3.24
N ALA A 405 -20.18 -15.94 -4.29
CA ALA A 405 -19.84 -15.37 -5.61
C ALA A 405 -20.98 -14.49 -6.16
N GLN A 406 -22.23 -14.95 -6.04
CA GLN A 406 -23.41 -14.18 -6.45
C GLN A 406 -23.61 -12.91 -5.61
N GLU A 407 -23.45 -13.00 -4.28
CA GLU A 407 -23.61 -11.85 -3.37
C GLU A 407 -22.58 -10.75 -3.64
N VAL A 408 -21.35 -11.09 -4.04
CA VAL A 408 -20.32 -10.11 -4.42
C VAL A 408 -20.39 -9.68 -5.89
N GLY A 409 -21.26 -10.29 -6.69
CA GLY A 409 -21.48 -9.95 -8.09
C GLY A 409 -20.41 -10.50 -9.04
N GLU A 410 -19.78 -11.62 -8.69
CA GLU A 410 -18.71 -12.24 -9.47
C GLU A 410 -19.12 -13.63 -9.98
N SER A 411 -18.55 -14.05 -11.11
CA SER A 411 -18.80 -15.39 -11.67
C SER A 411 -18.15 -16.50 -10.83
N SER A 412 -17.04 -16.18 -10.16
CA SER A 412 -16.33 -17.07 -9.26
C SER A 412 -15.47 -16.28 -8.28
N ILE A 413 -15.30 -16.84 -7.08
CA ILE A 413 -14.38 -16.35 -6.04
C ILE A 413 -13.18 -17.29 -5.84
N LEU A 414 -13.13 -18.39 -6.61
CA LEU A 414 -12.13 -19.45 -6.43
C LEU A 414 -10.76 -19.00 -6.90
N SER A 415 -9.72 -19.38 -6.15
CA SER A 415 -8.31 -19.19 -6.54
C SER A 415 -7.95 -17.75 -6.96
N ARG A 416 -8.63 -16.75 -6.41
CA ARG A 416 -8.27 -15.34 -6.60
C ARG A 416 -7.16 -14.98 -5.62
N THR A 417 -6.00 -15.56 -5.89
CA THR A 417 -4.81 -15.45 -5.05
C THR A 417 -4.30 -14.00 -4.97
N GLY A 418 -3.52 -13.71 -3.93
CA GLY A 418 -2.94 -12.39 -3.72
C GLY A 418 -3.68 -11.50 -2.73
N GLY A 419 -4.63 -12.04 -1.95
CA GLY A 419 -5.20 -11.40 -0.75
C GLY A 419 -6.21 -10.27 -0.99
N ALA A 420 -6.08 -9.53 -2.08
CA ALA A 420 -6.97 -8.45 -2.52
C ALA A 420 -8.48 -8.81 -2.48
N PRO A 421 -8.95 -9.88 -3.16
CA PRO A 421 -10.34 -10.32 -3.09
C PRO A 421 -10.80 -10.70 -1.68
N THR A 422 -9.93 -11.33 -0.89
CA THR A 422 -10.25 -11.72 0.49
C THR A 422 -10.43 -10.50 1.38
N PHE A 423 -9.61 -9.46 1.20
CA PHE A 423 -9.79 -8.17 1.87
C PHE A 423 -11.16 -7.58 1.53
N ALA A 424 -11.48 -7.52 0.23
CA ALA A 424 -12.72 -6.95 -0.28
C ALA A 424 -13.96 -7.71 0.24
N ILE A 425 -13.91 -9.04 0.23
CA ILE A 425 -14.99 -9.89 0.76
C ILE A 425 -15.14 -9.70 2.28
N GLY A 426 -14.04 -9.72 3.03
CA GLY A 426 -14.07 -9.52 4.48
C GLY A 426 -14.59 -8.15 4.89
N MET A 427 -14.15 -7.09 4.20
CA MET A 427 -14.64 -5.72 4.39
C MET A 427 -16.14 -5.62 4.04
N ALA A 428 -16.56 -6.16 2.89
CA ALA A 428 -17.96 -6.15 2.49
C ALA A 428 -18.82 -6.90 3.51
N HIS A 429 -18.36 -8.05 3.99
CA HIS A 429 -19.04 -8.84 5.02
C HIS A 429 -19.27 -8.02 6.29
N ILE A 430 -18.22 -7.44 6.88
CA ILE A 430 -18.31 -6.60 8.09
C ILE A 430 -19.28 -5.44 7.88
N ILE A 431 -19.20 -4.74 6.74
CA ILE A 431 -20.05 -3.57 6.48
C ILE A 431 -21.52 -3.98 6.27
N SER A 432 -21.75 -5.09 5.57
CA SER A 432 -23.11 -5.58 5.31
C SER A 432 -23.82 -6.03 6.58
N GLU A 433 -23.10 -6.53 7.58
CA GLU A 433 -23.64 -6.85 8.90
C GLU A 433 -24.10 -5.60 9.65
N ILE A 434 -23.34 -4.50 9.56
CA ILE A 434 -23.68 -3.22 10.22
C ILE A 434 -24.98 -2.63 9.66
N PHE A 435 -25.11 -2.61 8.33
CA PHE A 435 -26.26 -2.00 7.66
C PHE A 435 -27.41 -2.99 7.39
N ASN A 436 -27.24 -4.26 7.78
CA ASN A 436 -28.16 -5.35 7.50
C ASN A 436 -28.62 -5.41 6.03
N SER A 437 -27.72 -5.08 5.10
CA SER A 437 -28.03 -4.88 3.68
C SER A 437 -27.15 -5.76 2.80
N ARG A 438 -27.54 -7.03 2.60
CA ARG A 438 -26.83 -7.94 1.69
C ARG A 438 -26.78 -7.47 0.25
N GLN A 439 -27.77 -6.67 -0.17
CA GLN A 439 -27.82 -6.06 -1.52
C GLN A 439 -26.64 -5.13 -1.81
N MET A 440 -25.95 -4.62 -0.78
CA MET A 440 -24.80 -3.75 -0.94
C MET A 440 -23.46 -4.51 -0.95
N MET A 441 -23.46 -5.84 -0.82
CA MET A 441 -22.23 -6.65 -0.81
C MET A 441 -21.40 -6.44 -2.06
N ALA A 442 -22.02 -6.55 -3.24
CA ALA A 442 -21.35 -6.29 -4.51
C ALA A 442 -20.79 -4.87 -4.60
N PHE A 443 -21.53 -3.86 -4.14
CA PHE A 443 -21.06 -2.48 -4.12
C PHE A 443 -19.80 -2.32 -3.25
N TRP A 444 -19.83 -2.84 -2.02
CA TRP A 444 -18.72 -2.73 -1.08
C TRP A 444 -17.51 -3.55 -1.50
N TYR A 445 -17.71 -4.71 -2.11
CA TYR A 445 -16.66 -5.53 -2.68
C TYR A 445 -15.94 -4.80 -3.83
N HIS A 446 -16.66 -4.28 -4.81
CA HIS A 446 -16.07 -3.54 -5.93
C HIS A 446 -15.44 -2.22 -5.47
N PHE A 447 -16.04 -1.56 -4.46
CA PHE A 447 -15.44 -0.39 -3.81
C PHE A 447 -14.10 -0.74 -3.16
N ALA A 448 -14.00 -1.87 -2.44
CA ALA A 448 -12.78 -2.30 -1.79
C ALA A 448 -11.67 -2.65 -2.80
N ILE A 449 -12.01 -3.27 -3.93
CA ILE A 449 -11.06 -3.51 -5.04
C ILE A 449 -10.56 -2.20 -5.64
N LEU A 450 -11.46 -1.25 -5.89
CA LEU A 450 -11.09 0.08 -6.40
C LEU A 450 -10.17 0.81 -5.42
N PHE A 451 -10.54 0.78 -4.15
CA PHE A 451 -9.77 1.33 -3.05
C PHE A 451 -8.35 0.76 -3.01
N GLU A 452 -8.20 -0.55 -3.15
CA GLU A 452 -6.89 -1.20 -3.19
C GLU A 452 -6.10 -0.83 -4.44
N ALA A 453 -6.73 -0.80 -5.62
CA ALA A 453 -6.05 -0.39 -6.86
C ALA A 453 -5.46 1.03 -6.71
N LEU A 454 -6.18 1.93 -6.03
CA LEU A 454 -5.71 3.27 -5.70
C LEU A 454 -4.55 3.27 -4.68
N PHE A 455 -4.50 2.30 -3.75
CA PHE A 455 -3.33 2.10 -2.88
C PHE A 455 -2.08 1.75 -3.66
N ILE A 456 -2.21 0.80 -4.57
CA ILE A 456 -1.10 0.25 -5.31
C ILE A 456 -0.55 1.29 -6.30
N LEU A 457 -1.45 2.04 -6.94
CA LEU A 457 -1.07 3.02 -7.94
C LEU A 457 -0.23 4.17 -7.37
N THR A 458 -0.50 4.62 -6.14
CA THR A 458 0.34 5.66 -5.49
C THR A 458 1.74 5.13 -5.17
N ALA A 459 1.86 3.84 -4.80
CA ALA A 459 3.16 3.20 -4.62
C ALA A 459 3.92 3.06 -5.95
N VAL A 460 3.22 2.77 -7.05
CA VAL A 460 3.82 2.75 -8.40
C VAL A 460 4.34 4.13 -8.81
N ASP A 461 3.62 5.21 -8.51
CA ASP A 461 4.05 6.58 -8.84
C ASP A 461 5.30 7.00 -8.06
N ALA A 462 5.23 6.90 -6.72
CA ALA A 462 6.34 7.26 -5.85
C ALA A 462 7.55 6.37 -6.13
N GLY A 463 7.32 5.09 -6.33
CA GLY A 463 8.36 4.12 -6.68
C GLY A 463 8.97 4.37 -8.06
N THR A 464 8.19 4.76 -9.07
CA THR A 464 8.72 5.12 -10.40
C THR A 464 9.62 6.35 -10.31
N ARG A 465 9.25 7.35 -9.50
CA ARG A 465 10.10 8.53 -9.25
C ARG A 465 11.36 8.19 -8.46
N ALA A 466 11.25 7.33 -7.44
CA ALA A 466 12.41 6.82 -6.70
C ALA A 466 13.35 6.01 -7.61
N CYS A 467 12.79 5.16 -8.47
CA CYS A 467 13.52 4.39 -9.48
C CYS A 467 14.28 5.30 -10.44
N ARG A 468 13.65 6.39 -10.90
CA ARG A 468 14.33 7.43 -11.71
C ARG A 468 15.57 7.97 -11.00
N PHE A 469 15.48 8.30 -9.71
CA PHE A 469 16.66 8.77 -8.96
C PHE A 469 17.77 7.72 -8.89
N MET A 470 17.41 6.45 -8.69
CA MET A 470 18.38 5.35 -8.65
C MET A 470 19.04 5.10 -10.02
N VAL A 471 18.28 5.24 -11.10
CA VAL A 471 18.82 5.22 -12.46
C VAL A 471 19.77 6.39 -12.67
N GLN A 472 19.41 7.60 -12.25
CA GLN A 472 20.28 8.78 -12.37
C GLN A 472 21.58 8.62 -11.57
N ASP A 473 21.51 8.02 -10.38
CA ASP A 473 22.70 7.72 -9.58
C ASP A 473 23.58 6.67 -10.26
N THR A 474 22.99 5.61 -10.81
CA THR A 474 23.71 4.50 -11.46
C THR A 474 24.31 4.91 -12.79
N VAL A 475 23.49 5.45 -13.70
CA VAL A 475 23.91 5.92 -15.03
C VAL A 475 24.81 7.14 -14.91
N GLY A 476 24.59 7.98 -13.89
CA GLY A 476 25.42 9.13 -13.57
C GLY A 476 26.88 8.80 -13.24
N ILE A 477 27.19 7.54 -12.95
CA ILE A 477 28.59 7.06 -12.81
C ILE A 477 29.30 7.05 -14.17
N VAL A 478 28.59 6.65 -15.23
CA VAL A 478 29.15 6.53 -16.58
C VAL A 478 28.94 7.82 -17.38
N ILE A 479 27.80 8.48 -17.20
CA ILE A 479 27.40 9.69 -17.92
C ILE A 479 27.07 10.80 -16.88
N PRO A 480 28.06 11.60 -16.46
CA PRO A 480 27.88 12.62 -15.41
C PRO A 480 26.76 13.63 -15.70
N ALA A 481 26.46 13.90 -16.98
CA ALA A 481 25.39 14.81 -17.40
C ALA A 481 23.98 14.36 -16.96
N VAL A 482 23.79 13.06 -16.68
CA VAL A 482 22.50 12.47 -16.24
C VAL A 482 22.35 12.53 -14.72
N LYS A 483 23.43 12.82 -13.98
CA LYS A 483 23.45 12.86 -12.51
C LYS A 483 22.72 14.08 -11.92
N SER A 484 22.60 15.17 -12.68
CA SER A 484 21.95 16.39 -12.19
C SER A 484 20.43 16.28 -12.26
N SER A 485 19.75 16.27 -11.10
CA SER A 485 18.28 16.25 -11.02
C SER A 485 17.60 17.50 -11.60
N SER A 486 18.35 18.59 -11.79
CA SER A 486 17.87 19.80 -12.47
C SER A 486 17.87 19.69 -14.00
N SER A 487 18.53 18.67 -14.58
CA SER A 487 18.59 18.50 -16.02
C SER A 487 17.30 17.89 -16.54
N PHE A 488 16.54 18.64 -17.32
CA PHE A 488 15.32 18.13 -17.96
C PHE A 488 15.58 16.87 -18.79
N PHE A 489 16.69 16.84 -19.54
CA PHE A 489 17.09 15.68 -20.33
C PHE A 489 17.48 14.49 -19.46
N GLY A 490 18.22 14.72 -18.37
CA GLY A 490 18.58 13.67 -17.39
C GLY A 490 17.35 13.07 -16.71
N ASN A 491 16.36 13.90 -16.41
CA ASN A 491 15.07 13.46 -15.85
C ASN A 491 14.28 12.63 -16.86
N LEU A 492 14.23 13.06 -18.12
CA LEU A 492 13.53 12.35 -19.19
C LEU A 492 14.15 10.97 -19.43
N LEU A 493 15.48 10.90 -19.58
CA LEU A 493 16.20 9.66 -19.82
C LEU A 493 16.10 8.71 -18.63
N GLY A 494 16.31 9.22 -17.41
CA GLY A 494 16.18 8.41 -16.20
C GLY A 494 14.78 7.82 -16.04
N THR A 495 13.75 8.61 -16.38
CA THR A 495 12.36 8.14 -16.37
C THR A 495 12.11 7.11 -17.46
N ALA A 496 12.60 7.32 -18.67
CA ALA A 496 12.45 6.38 -19.78
C ALA A 496 13.04 5.00 -19.44
N VAL A 497 14.21 4.96 -18.82
CA VAL A 497 14.85 3.72 -18.37
C VAL A 497 14.07 3.09 -17.22
N ALA A 498 13.66 3.87 -16.22
CA ALA A 498 12.90 3.37 -15.08
C ALA A 498 11.57 2.74 -15.53
N VAL A 499 10.79 3.48 -16.33
CA VAL A 499 9.49 3.03 -16.86
C VAL A 499 9.68 1.88 -17.83
N GLY A 500 10.61 1.97 -18.78
CA GLY A 500 10.91 0.89 -19.72
C GLY A 500 11.32 -0.40 -19.01
N GLY A 501 12.09 -0.29 -17.91
CA GLY A 501 12.50 -1.41 -17.08
C GLY A 501 11.31 -2.20 -16.56
N TRP A 502 10.42 -1.57 -15.78
CA TRP A 502 9.28 -2.28 -15.20
C TRP A 502 8.19 -2.61 -16.22
N ALA A 503 7.97 -1.73 -17.21
CA ALA A 503 7.02 -1.95 -18.29
C ALA A 503 7.31 -3.21 -19.12
N SER A 504 8.59 -3.47 -19.41
CA SER A 504 9.01 -4.65 -20.20
C SER A 504 8.63 -5.99 -19.54
N SER A 505 8.50 -5.98 -18.22
CA SER A 505 8.08 -7.13 -17.42
C SER A 505 6.57 -7.20 -17.27
N SER A 506 5.87 -6.06 -17.23
CA SER A 506 4.40 -6.00 -17.14
C SER A 506 3.68 -6.28 -18.47
N ILE A 507 4.31 -6.06 -19.63
CA ILE A 507 3.69 -6.30 -20.96
C ILE A 507 3.65 -7.79 -21.33
N LYS A 508 4.47 -8.64 -20.71
CA LYS A 508 4.61 -10.06 -21.06
C LYS A 508 3.63 -10.99 -20.33
N VAL A 509 2.80 -10.47 -19.45
CA VAL A 509 1.82 -11.20 -18.63
C VAL A 509 0.44 -10.64 -18.89
#